data_AF-X1PVV8-F1
#
_entry.id   AF-X1PVV8-F1
#
_cell.length_a   1.000
_cell.length_b   1.000
_cell.length_c   1.000
_cell.angle_alpha   90.00
_cell.angle_beta   90.00
_cell.angle_gamma   90.00
#
_symmetry.space_group_name_H-M   'P 1'
#
loop_
_entity.id
_entity.type
_entity.pdbx_description
1 polymer ?
#
loop_
_entity_poly.entity_id
_entity_poly.type
_entity_poly.pdbx_seq_one_letter_code
_entity_poly.pdbx_strand_id
1 'polypeptide(L)'
;LNGEWNLKNEARSINIPALVPGSVYEALLENNVIVDPFYGIHEREMSWVYESDWQYETTFDVLDDILKHEKINEGNIWFLNFS
;
A
#
# COMPACT_ATOMS: atom_id res chain seq x y z
N LEU A 1 8.08 -2.77 -2.03
CA LEU A 1 8.63 -1.47 -1.60
C LEU A 1 8.47 -1.40 -0.09
N ASN A 2 9.57 -1.61 0.63
CA ASN A 2 9.58 -1.51 2.10
C ASN A 2 10.10 -0.11 2.47
N GLY A 3 9.64 0.42 3.60
CA GLY A 3 10.12 1.70 4.13
C GLY A 3 8.99 2.60 4.60
N GLU A 4 9.21 3.91 4.47
CA GLU A 4 8.29 4.95 4.90
C GLU A 4 7.14 5.16 3.90
N TRP A 5 5.95 5.22 4.47
CA TRP A 5 4.70 5.45 3.79
C TRP A 5 3.92 6.48 4.59
N ASN A 6 2.84 6.95 3.99
CA ASN A 6 1.92 7.87 4.61
C ASN A 6 0.52 7.22 4.65
N LEU A 7 -0.04 7.11 5.85
CA LEU A 7 -1.35 6.55 6.11
C LEU A 7 -2.40 7.67 6.20
N LYS A 8 -3.45 7.55 5.39
CA LYS A 8 -4.55 8.54 5.32
C LYS A 8 -5.90 7.91 5.65
N ASN A 9 -6.74 8.73 6.29
CA ASN A 9 -8.18 8.53 6.35
C ASN A 9 -8.87 9.90 6.17
N GLU A 10 -9.50 10.09 5.02
CA GLU A 10 -10.15 11.36 4.66
C GLU A 10 -11.32 11.69 5.59
N ALA A 11 -12.16 10.68 5.90
CA ALA A 11 -13.35 10.86 6.73
C ALA A 11 -13.05 11.38 8.14
N ARG A 12 -11.85 11.10 8.66
CA ARG A 12 -11.37 11.51 9.98
C ARG A 12 -10.27 12.56 9.93
N SER A 13 -9.91 13.02 8.72
CA SER A 13 -8.81 13.97 8.52
C SER A 13 -7.48 13.51 9.13
N ILE A 14 -7.20 12.21 9.05
CA ILE A 14 -5.93 11.62 9.52
C ILE A 14 -4.97 11.55 8.34
N ASN A 15 -3.74 12.02 8.57
CA ASN A 15 -2.66 11.99 7.62
C ASN A 15 -1.33 11.89 8.41
N ILE A 16 -0.79 10.68 8.54
CA ILE A 16 0.31 10.36 9.46
C ILE A 16 1.36 9.45 8.80
N PRO A 17 2.63 9.49 9.26
CA PRO A 17 3.65 8.56 8.82
C PRO A 17 3.31 7.11 9.25
N ALA A 18 3.69 6.15 8.41
CA ALA A 18 3.54 4.72 8.65
C ALA A 18 4.69 3.94 8.01
N LEU A 19 4.91 2.70 8.45
CA LEU A 19 5.90 1.80 7.88
C LEU A 19 5.24 0.66 7.10
N VAL A 20 5.89 0.24 6.02
CA VAL A 20 5.56 -0.99 5.29
C VAL A 20 6.81 -1.89 5.24
N PRO A 21 6.73 -3.16 5.66
CA PRO A 21 5.56 -3.80 6.27
C PRO A 21 5.22 -3.18 7.63
N GLY A 22 3.93 -3.12 7.93
CA GLY A 22 3.34 -2.56 9.13
C GLY A 22 1.82 -2.51 9.01
N SER A 23 1.14 -2.14 10.08
CA SER A 23 -0.32 -2.11 10.18
C SER A 23 -0.86 -0.71 10.49
N VAL A 24 -2.16 -0.54 10.27
CA VAL A 24 -2.89 0.68 10.65
C VAL A 24 -2.78 0.93 12.16
N TYR A 25 -2.92 -0.12 12.97
CA TYR A 25 -2.85 0.00 14.42
C TYR A 25 -1.47 0.46 14.91
N GLU A 26 -0.39 -0.10 14.36
CA GLU A 26 0.97 0.32 14.70
C GLU A 26 1.19 1.80 14.35
N ALA A 27 0.80 2.21 13.13
CA ALA A 27 0.93 3.61 12.72
C ALA A 27 0.10 4.56 13.62
N LEU A 28 -1.12 4.19 13.99
CA LEU A 28 -1.96 5.01 14.87
C LEU A 28 -1.40 5.07 16.30
N LEU A 29 -0.84 3.98 16.82
CA LEU A 29 -0.22 3.92 18.15
C LEU A 29 1.06 4.77 18.21
N GLU A 30 1.96 4.61 17.24
CA GLU A 30 3.22 5.36 17.17
C GLU A 30 2.99 6.87 17.05
N ASN A 31 1.90 7.27 16.38
CA ASN A 31 1.49 8.67 16.26
C ASN A 31 0.52 9.13 17.36
N ASN A 32 0.28 8.33 18.39
CA ASN A 32 -0.61 8.64 19.53
C ASN A 32 -2.05 9.03 19.13
N VAL A 33 -2.54 8.51 18.00
CA VAL A 33 -3.92 8.72 17.54
C VAL A 33 -4.90 7.81 18.28
N ILE A 34 -4.42 6.63 18.69
CA ILE A 34 -5.17 5.71 19.56
C ILE A 34 -4.38 5.40 20.83
N VAL A 35 -5.11 5.03 21.88
CA VAL A 35 -4.53 4.44 23.10
C VAL A 35 -4.25 2.96 22.88
N ASP A 36 -3.34 2.38 23.68
CA ASP A 36 -3.01 0.97 23.62
C ASP A 36 -4.30 0.11 23.71
N PRO A 37 -4.66 -0.63 22.65
CA PRO A 37 -5.91 -1.37 22.59
C PRO A 37 -5.95 -2.54 23.60
N PHE A 38 -4.80 -2.95 24.15
CA PHE A 38 -4.70 -4.05 25.12
C PHE A 38 -4.85 -3.60 26.58
N TYR A 39 -4.96 -2.28 26.83
CA TYR A 39 -5.17 -1.74 28.18
C TYR A 39 -6.65 -1.41 28.43
N GLY A 40 -7.42 -2.35 29.00
CA GLY A 40 -8.81 -2.13 29.46
C GLY A 40 -9.90 -2.82 28.64
N ILE A 41 -11.16 -2.36 28.77
CA ILE A 41 -12.37 -2.92 28.12
C ILE A 41 -12.89 -1.95 27.04
N HIS A 42 -12.06 -1.62 26.07
CA HIS A 42 -12.37 -0.61 25.05
C HIS A 42 -12.43 -1.19 23.63
N GLU A 43 -12.79 -2.47 23.46
CA GLU A 43 -13.04 -3.06 22.13
C GLU A 43 -14.04 -2.23 21.29
N ARG A 44 -15.01 -1.59 21.95
CA ARG A 44 -15.98 -0.71 21.28
C ARG A 44 -15.39 0.65 20.87
N GLU A 45 -14.34 1.12 21.53
CA GLU A 45 -13.70 2.40 21.18
C GLU A 45 -12.78 2.27 19.96
N MET A 46 -12.42 1.05 19.57
CA MET A 46 -11.54 0.78 18.43
C MET A 46 -12.29 0.32 17.18
N SER A 47 -13.62 0.10 17.26
CA SER A 47 -14.41 -0.36 16.11
C SER A 47 -14.26 0.55 14.89
N TRP A 48 -14.11 1.85 15.12
CA TRP A 48 -13.91 2.80 14.04
C TRP A 48 -12.63 2.54 13.23
N VAL A 49 -11.58 1.99 13.83
CA VAL A 49 -10.32 1.73 13.12
C VAL A 49 -10.56 0.64 12.07
N TYR A 50 -11.28 -0.41 12.44
CA TYR A 50 -11.62 -1.53 11.55
C TYR A 50 -12.68 -1.15 10.50
N GLU A 51 -13.64 -0.31 10.87
CA GLU A 51 -14.74 0.11 9.99
C GLU A 51 -14.36 1.23 9.01
N SER A 52 -13.13 1.75 9.11
CA SER A 52 -12.65 2.87 8.31
C SER A 52 -11.92 2.43 7.05
N ASP A 53 -12.07 3.21 5.99
CA ASP A 53 -11.24 3.08 4.79
C ASP A 53 -9.89 3.76 5.02
N TRP A 54 -8.81 3.00 4.80
CA TRP A 54 -7.43 3.48 4.97
C TRP A 54 -6.67 3.44 3.66
N GLN A 55 -5.84 4.45 3.44
CA GLN A 55 -5.02 4.58 2.23
C GLN A 55 -3.55 4.71 2.61
N TYR A 56 -2.73 3.79 2.09
CA TYR A 56 -1.27 3.90 2.16
C TYR A 56 -0.77 4.55 0.86
N GLU A 57 0.00 5.62 0.99
CA GLU A 57 0.62 6.33 -0.12
C GLU A 57 2.12 6.45 0.11
N THR A 58 2.91 6.24 -0.95
CA THR A 58 4.34 6.55 -0.95
C THR A 58 4.75 6.96 -2.36
N THR A 59 5.90 7.59 -2.47
CA THR A 59 6.54 7.96 -3.74
C THR A 59 7.86 7.26 -3.85
N PHE A 60 8.14 6.66 -5.01
CA PHE A 60 9.39 5.96 -5.28
C PHE A 60 9.85 6.24 -6.70
N ASP A 61 11.16 6.30 -6.89
CA ASP A 61 11.75 6.45 -8.21
C ASP A 61 11.80 5.09 -8.91
N VAL A 62 11.43 5.08 -10.20
CA VAL A 62 11.56 3.91 -11.06
C VAL A 62 12.87 4.03 -11.84
N LEU A 63 13.70 3.00 -11.79
CA LEU A 63 14.91 2.93 -12.60
C LEU A 63 14.55 2.68 -14.07
N ASP A 64 15.24 3.37 -14.99
CA ASP A 64 15.02 3.30 -16.45
C ASP A 64 15.05 1.86 -17.00
N ASP A 65 15.80 0.96 -16.37
CA ASP A 65 15.93 -0.43 -16.78
C ASP A 65 14.66 -1.26 -16.53
N ILE A 66 13.78 -0.85 -15.61
CA ILE A 66 12.50 -1.54 -15.33
C ILE A 66 11.45 -1.22 -16.42
N LEU A 67 11.56 -0.05 -17.07
CA LEU A 67 10.64 0.38 -18.13
C LEU A 67 10.91 -0.27 -19.49
N LYS A 68 12.03 -0.98 -19.64
CA LYS A 68 12.40 -1.71 -20.88
C LYS A 68 11.70 -3.08 -20.94
N HIS A 69 10.37 -3.08 -21.08
CA HIS A 69 9.67 -4.27 -21.57
C HIS A 69 9.48 -4.16 -23.09
N GLU A 70 10.12 -5.06 -23.82
CA GLU A 70 10.09 -5.20 -25.27
C GLU A 70 8.72 -5.75 -25.72
N LYS A 71 8.07 -5.11 -26.69
CA LYS A 71 6.89 -5.68 -27.35
C LYS A 71 7.30 -6.96 -28.08
N ILE A 72 6.79 -8.11 -27.64
CA ILE A 72 6.86 -9.34 -28.44
C ILE A 72 5.82 -9.19 -29.56
N ASN A 73 6.27 -8.94 -30.79
CA ASN A 73 5.43 -9.02 -31.97
C ASN A 73 5.08 -10.50 -32.22
N GLU A 74 3.83 -10.91 -31.96
CA GLU A 74 3.29 -12.15 -32.51
C GLU A 74 3.09 -11.99 -34.01
N GLY A 75 4.05 -12.46 -34.80
CA GLY A 75 4.01 -12.32 -36.25
C GLY A 75 4.95 -13.25 -37.01
N ASN A 76 5.09 -14.51 -36.59
CA ASN A 76 5.72 -15.54 -37.44
C ASN A 76 4.66 -16.27 -38.26
N ILE A 77 4.33 -15.72 -39.42
CA ILE A 77 3.60 -16.43 -40.48
C ILE A 77 4.62 -17.25 -41.24
N TRP A 78 4.66 -18.56 -41.00
CA TRP A 78 5.50 -19.50 -41.75
C TRP A 78 4.90 -19.71 -43.14
N PHE A 79 5.53 -19.15 -44.19
CA PHE A 79 5.29 -19.61 -45.56
C PHE A 79 6.03 -20.93 -45.76
N LEU A 80 5.32 -22.06 -45.73
CA LEU A 80 5.85 -23.33 -46.21
C LEU A 80 5.77 -23.34 -47.74
N ASN A 81 6.92 -23.22 -48.41
CA ASN A 81 7.08 -23.65 -49.79
C ASN A 81 7.46 -25.13 -49.79
N PHE A 82 6.66 -25.97 -50.42
CA PHE A 82 7.11 -27.28 -50.91
C PHE A 82 7.09 -27.26 -52.44
N SER A 83 8.21 -27.65 -53.04
CA SER A 83 8.35 -27.99 -54.46
C SER A 83 7.64 -29.28 -54.81
#